data_AF-A0A0C2V613-F1
#
_entry.id   AF-A0A0C2V613-F1
#
_cell.length_a   1.000
_cell.length_b   1.000
_cell.length_c   1.000
_cell.angle_alpha   90.00
_cell.angle_beta   90.00
_cell.angle_gamma   90.00
#
_symmetry.space_group_name_H-M   'P 1'
#
loop_
_entity.id
_entity.type
_entity.pdbx_description
1 polymer ?
#
loop_
_entity_poly.entity_id
_entity_poly.type
_entity_poly.pdbx_seq_one_letter_code
_entity_poly.pdbx_strand_id
1 'polypeptide(L)'
;MIENNTSQDESFLSDIEYGKMLYVNPRGISCAKCHGKNGKGGQKIAKYYDQNKNPKLLKGVDITAYSFEDLNASLQNRYKENNHYRRHQIMPIYYLTPQEVQALYSFLHSKIKK
;
A
#
# COMPACT_ATOMS: atom_id res chain seq x y z
N MET A 1 40.98 22.52 -20.59
CA MET A 1 41.17 21.57 -19.47
C MET A 1 40.55 22.25 -18.26
N ILE A 2 39.44 21.83 -17.66
CA ILE A 2 38.80 20.52 -17.55
C ILE A 2 37.28 20.74 -17.67
N GLU A 3 36.62 20.03 -18.57
CA GLU A 3 35.16 19.94 -18.63
C GLU A 3 34.69 18.97 -17.54
N ASN A 4 33.97 19.46 -16.53
CA ASN A 4 33.25 18.58 -15.62
C ASN A 4 31.93 18.17 -16.26
N ASN A 5 32.02 17.13 -17.09
CA ASN A 5 30.88 16.41 -17.62
C ASN A 5 30.31 15.51 -16.51
N THR A 6 29.59 16.09 -15.56
CA THR A 6 28.75 15.31 -14.66
C THR A 6 27.42 15.08 -15.36
N SER A 7 27.39 14.08 -16.24
CA SER A 7 26.14 13.42 -16.62
C SER A 7 25.58 12.75 -15.38
N GLN A 8 24.94 13.55 -14.51
CA GLN A 8 23.94 13.02 -13.59
C GLN A 8 22.80 12.54 -14.49
N ASP A 9 22.83 11.25 -14.82
CA ASP A 9 21.60 10.52 -15.04
C ASP A 9 20.81 10.64 -13.73
N GLU A 10 20.04 11.71 -13.59
CA GLU A 10 18.78 11.74 -12.83
C GLU A 10 17.89 10.65 -13.44
N SER A 11 18.26 9.39 -13.21
CA SER A 11 17.49 8.23 -13.64
C SER A 11 16.21 8.27 -12.85
N PHE A 12 15.19 8.93 -13.40
CA PHE A 12 13.85 8.94 -12.86
C PHE A 12 13.47 7.50 -12.51
N LEU A 13 13.07 7.27 -11.25
CA LEU A 13 12.55 5.98 -10.83
C LEU A 13 11.40 5.60 -11.74
N SER A 14 11.38 4.34 -12.19
CA SER A 14 10.18 3.83 -12.84
C SER A 14 8.98 3.90 -11.90
N ASP A 15 7.76 4.00 -12.43
CA ASP A 15 6.54 4.01 -11.63
C ASP A 15 6.45 2.83 -10.65
N ILE A 16 7.00 1.67 -11.04
CA ILE A 16 7.04 0.47 -10.20
C ILE A 16 8.01 0.66 -9.03
N GLU A 17 9.19 1.21 -9.26
CA GLU A 17 10.18 1.47 -8.20
C GLU A 17 9.68 2.55 -7.25
N TYR A 18 9.08 3.61 -7.79
CA TYR A 18 8.45 4.65 -6.96
C TYR A 18 7.29 4.09 -6.14
N GLY A 19 6.41 3.28 -6.77
CA GLY A 19 5.33 2.58 -6.08
C GLY A 19 5.82 1.65 -4.97
N LYS A 20 6.92 0.93 -5.20
CA LYS A 20 7.56 0.09 -4.17
C LYS A 20 8.08 0.92 -3.00
N MET A 21 8.70 2.07 -3.27
CA MET A 21 9.14 2.99 -2.22
C MET A 21 7.97 3.53 -1.41
N LEU A 22 6.89 3.95 -2.06
CA LEU A 22 5.66 4.39 -1.40
C LEU A 22 5.02 3.27 -0.57
N TYR A 23 5.07 2.02 -1.04
CA TYR A 23 4.55 0.88 -0.30
C TYR A 23 5.31 0.62 1.01
N VAL A 24 6.63 0.81 0.99
CA VAL A 24 7.48 0.62 2.16
C VAL A 24 7.41 1.83 3.09
N ASN A 25 7.46 3.05 2.54
CA ASN A 25 7.52 4.31 3.27
C ASN A 25 6.49 5.30 2.74
N PRO A 26 5.19 5.06 2.97
CA PRO A 26 4.19 6.08 2.67
C PRO A 26 4.33 7.23 3.68
N ARG A 27 3.64 8.33 3.44
CA ARG A 27 3.47 9.41 4.44
C ARG A 27 2.58 8.95 5.59
N GLY A 28 3.04 7.97 6.36
CA GLY A 28 2.29 7.23 7.38
C GLY A 28 2.93 5.88 7.72
N ILE A 29 2.12 4.90 8.13
CA ILE A 29 2.60 3.55 8.44
C ILE A 29 2.88 2.76 7.16
N SER A 30 4.01 2.05 7.12
CA SER A 30 4.34 1.14 6.02
C SER A 30 3.20 0.18 5.69
N CYS A 31 2.79 0.14 4.41
CA CYS A 31 1.76 -0.78 3.92
C CYS A 31 2.15 -2.24 4.19
N ALA A 32 3.44 -2.54 4.10
CA ALA A 32 4.01 -3.88 4.29
C ALA A 32 3.82 -4.43 5.70
N LYS A 33 3.69 -3.56 6.72
CA LYS A 33 3.45 -3.99 8.12
C LYS A 33 2.07 -4.65 8.30
N CYS A 34 1.12 -4.33 7.43
CA CYS A 34 -0.24 -4.89 7.46
C CYS A 34 -0.48 -5.87 6.30
N HIS A 35 -0.07 -5.52 5.09
CA HIS A 35 -0.39 -6.26 3.87
C HIS A 35 0.75 -7.16 3.38
N GLY A 36 1.83 -7.29 4.15
CA GLY A 36 2.98 -8.14 3.82
C GLY A 36 3.90 -7.49 2.78
N LYS A 37 5.05 -8.09 2.48
CA LYS A 37 6.07 -7.45 1.63
C LYS A 37 5.60 -7.09 0.21
N ASN A 38 4.55 -7.76 -0.26
CA ASN A 38 4.08 -7.74 -1.64
C ASN A 38 2.55 -7.69 -1.72
N GLY A 39 1.87 -7.14 -0.71
CA GLY A 39 0.41 -6.95 -0.76
C GLY A 39 -0.44 -8.19 -0.51
N LYS A 40 0.14 -9.38 -0.34
CA LYS A 40 -0.61 -10.64 -0.17
C LYS A 40 -1.30 -10.84 1.19
N GLY A 41 -1.23 -9.85 2.07
CA GLY A 41 -1.85 -9.90 3.38
C GLY A 41 -1.15 -10.82 4.39
N GLY A 42 -1.92 -11.22 5.39
CA GLY A 42 -1.54 -12.23 6.38
C GLY A 42 -0.68 -11.74 7.55
N GLN A 43 -0.20 -10.49 7.52
CA GLN A 43 0.56 -9.94 8.65
C GLN A 43 -0.33 -9.78 9.86
N LYS A 44 0.19 -10.16 11.04
CA LYS A 44 -0.50 -10.01 12.31
C LYS A 44 -0.44 -8.54 12.73
N ILE A 45 -1.59 -7.88 12.80
CA ILE A 45 -1.69 -6.47 13.20
C ILE A 45 -1.87 -6.37 14.72
N ALA A 46 -2.83 -7.12 15.27
CA ALA A 46 -3.13 -7.11 16.69
C ALA A 46 -3.78 -8.41 17.14
N LYS A 47 -3.51 -8.81 18.39
CA LYS A 47 -4.29 -9.83 19.10
C LYS A 47 -5.21 -9.11 20.08
N TYR A 48 -6.47 -9.47 20.09
CA TYR A 48 -7.47 -8.92 21.01
C TYR A 48 -8.40 -10.02 21.51
N TYR A 49 -9.26 -9.70 22.47
CA TYR A 49 -10.26 -10.61 23.00
C TYR A 49 -11.64 -10.05 22.71
N ASP A 50 -12.58 -10.93 22.33
CA ASP A 50 -13.98 -10.53 22.21
C ASP A 50 -14.66 -10.41 23.59
N GLN A 51 -15.92 -10.01 23.60
CA GLN A 51 -16.75 -9.86 24.81
C GLN A 51 -16.83 -11.14 25.67
N ASN A 52 -16.62 -12.32 25.06
CA ASN A 52 -16.64 -13.62 25.73
C ASN A 52 -15.22 -14.11 26.08
N LYS A 53 -14.21 -13.23 26.01
CA LYS A 53 -12.79 -13.53 26.26
C LYS A 53 -12.18 -14.57 25.29
N ASN A 54 -12.74 -14.75 24.10
CA ASN A 54 -12.10 -15.58 23.09
C ASN A 54 -10.99 -14.79 22.37
N PRO A 55 -9.79 -15.38 22.16
CA PRO A 55 -8.72 -14.72 21.45
C PRO A 55 -9.08 -14.55 19.97
N LYS A 56 -8.91 -13.34 19.46
CA LYS A 56 -9.03 -12.98 18.04
C LYS A 56 -7.72 -12.41 17.54
N LEU A 57 -7.47 -12.59 16.25
CA LEU A 57 -6.27 -12.12 15.58
C LEU A 57 -6.69 -11.29 14.38
N LEU A 58 -6.37 -10.00 14.42
CA LEU A 58 -6.52 -9.11 13.30
C LEU A 58 -5.32 -9.31 12.36
N LYS A 59 -5.61 -9.59 11.09
CA LYS A 59 -4.61 -9.70 10.04
C LYS A 59 -4.95 -8.77 8.89
N GLY A 60 -3.94 -8.26 8.20
CA GLY A 60 -4.17 -7.55 6.95
C GLY A 60 -4.60 -8.51 5.83
N VAL A 61 -5.36 -7.98 4.88
CA VAL A 61 -5.93 -8.72 3.74
C VAL A 61 -5.00 -8.67 2.52
N ASP A 62 -5.22 -9.58 1.58
CA ASP A 62 -4.62 -9.51 0.24
C ASP A 62 -5.23 -8.34 -0.54
N ILE A 63 -4.37 -7.47 -1.07
CA ILE A 63 -4.72 -6.28 -1.86
C ILE A 63 -4.17 -6.34 -3.29
N THR A 64 -3.60 -7.47 -3.70
CA THR A 64 -3.00 -7.64 -5.04
C THR A 64 -4.03 -7.80 -6.16
N ALA A 65 -5.31 -8.00 -5.80
CA ALA A 65 -6.43 -8.12 -6.73
C ALA A 65 -7.40 -6.93 -6.68
N TYR A 66 -7.04 -5.85 -5.97
CA TYR A 66 -7.90 -4.68 -5.87
C TYR A 66 -7.94 -3.93 -7.19
N SER A 67 -9.12 -3.45 -7.57
CA SER A 67 -9.23 -2.45 -8.64
C SER A 67 -8.53 -1.15 -8.23
N PHE A 68 -8.23 -0.28 -9.20
CA PHE A 68 -7.65 1.03 -8.91
C PHE A 68 -8.60 1.85 -8.01
N GLU A 69 -9.91 1.76 -8.28
CA GLU A 69 -10.96 2.42 -7.52
C GLU A 69 -11.01 1.94 -6.06
N ASP A 70 -10.95 0.62 -5.84
CA ASP A 70 -10.97 0.04 -4.50
C ASP A 70 -9.69 0.39 -3.72
N LEU A 71 -8.53 0.37 -4.39
CA LEU A 71 -7.27 0.78 -3.78
C LEU A 71 -7.31 2.26 -3.39
N ASN A 72 -7.72 3.14 -4.30
CA ASN A 72 -7.82 4.58 -4.05
C ASN A 72 -8.82 4.88 -2.92
N ALA A 73 -9.97 4.21 -2.90
CA ALA A 73 -10.92 4.30 -1.80
C ALA A 73 -10.27 3.88 -0.48
N SER A 74 -9.54 2.76 -0.46
CA SER A 74 -8.91 2.20 0.75
C SER A 74 -7.85 3.14 1.31
N LEU A 75 -7.03 3.76 0.45
CA LEU A 75 -6.05 4.78 0.84
C LEU A 75 -6.70 6.02 1.45
N GLN A 76 -7.95 6.29 1.09
CA GLN A 76 -8.79 7.34 1.67
C GLN A 76 -9.65 6.82 2.85
N ASN A 77 -9.23 5.72 3.48
CA ASN A 77 -9.90 5.06 4.61
C ASN A 77 -11.31 4.53 4.27
N ARG A 78 -11.58 4.14 3.02
CA ARG A 78 -12.90 3.66 2.60
C ARG A 78 -12.86 2.33 1.87
N TYR A 79 -13.83 1.46 2.11
CA TYR A 79 -14.03 0.25 1.32
C TYR A 79 -15.50 0.06 0.97
N LYS A 80 -15.78 -0.72 -0.08
CA LYS A 80 -17.12 -1.01 -0.52
C LYS A 80 -17.63 -2.29 0.14
N GLU A 81 -18.80 -2.21 0.76
CA GLU A 81 -19.52 -3.33 1.36
C GLU A 81 -21.00 -3.20 0.98
N ASN A 82 -21.56 -4.22 0.33
CA ASN A 82 -22.95 -4.22 -0.13
C ASN A 82 -23.34 -2.95 -0.93
N ASN A 83 -22.45 -2.50 -1.84
CA ASN A 83 -22.59 -1.27 -2.62
C ASN A 83 -22.51 0.07 -1.86
N HIS A 84 -22.19 0.07 -0.57
CA HIS A 84 -21.99 1.28 0.23
C HIS A 84 -20.54 1.45 0.66
N TYR A 85 -20.06 2.69 0.72
CA TYR A 85 -18.75 2.98 1.29
C TYR A 85 -18.81 2.97 2.82
N ARG A 86 -17.89 2.22 3.42
CA ARG A 86 -17.66 2.14 4.87
C ARG A 86 -16.25 2.62 5.18
N ARG A 87 -16.00 3.04 6.43
CA ARG A 87 -14.66 3.43 6.87
C ARG A 87 -13.89 2.25 7.41
N HIS A 88 -12.60 2.18 7.12
CA HIS A 88 -11.74 1.22 7.79
C HIS A 88 -11.54 1.63 9.26
N GLN A 89 -11.66 0.66 10.17
CA GLN A 89 -11.46 0.94 11.60
C GLN A 89 -9.98 1.03 11.99
N ILE A 90 -9.09 0.43 11.19
CA ILE A 90 -7.66 0.27 11.53
C ILE A 90 -6.74 0.84 10.46
N MET A 91 -7.09 0.72 9.18
CA MET A 91 -6.26 1.24 8.09
C MET A 91 -6.30 2.79 8.11
N PRO A 92 -5.14 3.47 8.18
CA PRO A 92 -5.10 4.93 8.22
C PRO A 92 -5.43 5.56 6.86
N ILE A 93 -5.61 6.89 6.86
CA ILE A 93 -5.69 7.69 5.64
C ILE A 93 -4.27 7.99 5.14
N TYR A 94 -4.06 7.89 3.84
CA TYR A 94 -2.83 8.30 3.17
C TYR A 94 -3.12 9.45 2.21
N TYR A 95 -2.44 10.58 2.38
CA TYR A 95 -2.67 11.80 1.58
C TYR A 95 -1.92 11.78 0.23
N LEU A 96 -1.97 10.66 -0.49
CA LEU A 96 -1.24 10.49 -1.75
C LEU A 96 -1.88 11.30 -2.90
N THR A 97 -1.05 11.76 -3.83
CA THR A 97 -1.49 12.36 -5.09
C THR A 97 -2.00 11.27 -6.04
N PRO A 98 -2.81 11.60 -7.05
CA PRO A 98 -3.28 10.62 -8.03
C PRO A 98 -2.15 9.82 -8.71
N GLN A 99 -1.03 10.47 -9.02
CA GLN A 99 0.15 9.85 -9.64
C GLN A 99 0.82 8.84 -8.69
N GLU A 100 0.89 9.15 -7.39
CA GLU A 100 1.44 8.24 -6.39
C GLU A 100 0.54 7.02 -6.17
N VAL A 101 -0.79 7.22 -6.18
CA VAL A 101 -1.75 6.11 -6.14
C VAL A 101 -1.57 5.21 -7.37
N GLN A 102 -1.37 5.80 -8.55
CA GLN A 102 -1.08 5.06 -9.77
C GLN A 102 0.23 4.28 -9.69
N ALA A 103 1.32 4.88 -9.20
CA ALA A 103 2.59 4.20 -8.99
C ALA A 103 2.44 3.02 -8.02
N LEU A 104 1.75 3.22 -6.89
CA LEU A 104 1.47 2.17 -5.91
C LEU A 104 0.64 1.03 -6.50
N TYR A 105 -0.38 1.35 -7.30
CA TYR A 105 -1.21 0.38 -8.01
C TYR A 105 -0.37 -0.43 -9.00
N SER A 106 0.46 0.24 -9.81
CA SER A 106 1.38 -0.41 -10.75
C SER A 106 2.34 -1.36 -10.05
N PHE A 107 2.90 -0.98 -8.91
CA PHE A 107 3.74 -1.87 -8.10
C PHE A 107 2.99 -3.13 -7.64
N LEU A 108 1.79 -2.98 -7.06
CA LEU A 108 0.99 -4.11 -6.56
C LEU A 108 0.57 -5.10 -7.66
N HIS A 109 0.39 -4.62 -8.90
CA HIS A 109 -0.02 -5.43 -10.04
C HIS A 109 1.15 -5.84 -10.95
N SER A 110 2.35 -5.33 -10.70
CA SER A 110 3.53 -5.74 -11.43
C SER A 110 3.82 -7.22 -11.16
N LYS A 111 3.97 -8.00 -12.24
CA LYS A 111 4.49 -9.36 -12.15
C LYS A 111 5.99 -9.25 -11.87
N ILE A 112 6.37 -8.93 -10.63
CA ILE A 112 7.78 -9.00 -10.23
C ILE A 112 8.18 -10.48 -10.37
N LYS A 113 8.87 -10.81 -11.46
CA LYS A 113 9.51 -12.11 -11.63
C LYS A 113 10.44 -12.28 -10.43
N LYS A 114 10.17 -13.33 -9.65
CA LYS A 114 11.01 -13.73 -8.53
C LYS A 114 12.38 -14.17 -9.02
#